data_AF-A0A923SDY0-F1
#
_entry.id   AF-A0A923SDY0-F1
#
_cell.length_a   1.000
_cell.length_b   1.000
_cell.length_c   1.000
_cell.angle_alpha   90.00
_cell.angle_beta   90.00
_cell.angle_gamma   90.00
#
_symmetry.space_group_name_H-M   'P 1'
#
loop_
_entity.id
_entity.type
_entity.pdbx_description
1 polymer ?
#
loop_
_entity_poly.entity_id
_entity_poly.type
_entity_poly.pdbx_seq_one_letter_code
_entity_poly.pdbx_strand_id
1 'polypeptide(L)' 'MDDTGPDGHLSVFEQSCAYCGARFRVLAQVAHEHQHASYPCPECGKRYEIEADAEPEVQLLRRRGDGKDDRYQETMF' A
#
# COMPACT_ATOMS: atom_id res chain seq x y z
N MET A 1 26.44 13.72 13.21
CA MET A 1 27.18 12.80 12.33
C MET A 1 26.18 11.73 12.01
N ASP A 2 25.30 12.02 11.06
CA ASP A 2 24.12 11.21 10.82
C ASP A 2 24.52 10.05 9.92
N ASP A 3 24.46 8.88 10.53
CA ASP A 3 24.80 7.57 10.02
C ASP A 3 24.03 7.28 8.73
N THR A 4 24.79 7.00 7.67
CA THR A 4 24.30 6.56 6.37
C THR A 4 23.59 5.22 6.55
N GLY A 5 22.27 5.26 6.72
CA GLY A 5 21.42 4.06 6.75
C GLY A 5 21.52 3.28 5.43
N PRO A 6 21.46 1.93 5.47
CA PRO A 6 21.58 1.08 4.30
C PRO A 6 20.29 1.14 3.48
N ASP A 7 20.06 2.24 2.78
CA ASP A 7 18.92 2.41 1.90
C ASP A 7 19.21 1.66 0.60
N GLY A 8 18.99 0.34 0.63
CA GLY A 8 18.72 -0.39 -0.59
C GLY A 8 17.58 0.32 -1.30
N HIS A 9 17.81 0.71 -2.56
CA HIS A 9 16.87 1.49 -3.39
C HIS A 9 15.56 0.72 -3.65
N LEU A 10 14.72 0.58 -2.62
CA LEU A 10 13.36 0.09 -2.72
C LEU A 10 12.52 1.23 -3.32
N SER A 11 11.84 0.95 -4.43
CA SER A 11 10.93 1.92 -5.01
C SER A 11 9.67 1.96 -4.15
N VAL A 12 9.49 3.07 -3.43
CA VAL A 12 8.31 3.31 -2.61
C VAL A 12 7.35 4.20 -3.37
N PHE A 13 6.13 3.73 -3.59
CA PHE A 13 5.08 4.51 -4.25
C PHE A 13 3.74 4.40 -3.50
N GLU A 14 2.96 5.46 -3.53
CA GLU A 14 1.62 5.49 -2.92
C GLU A 14 0.56 5.00 -3.92
N GLN A 15 -0.33 4.12 -3.46
CA GLN A 15 -1.47 3.64 -4.22
C GLN A 15 -2.78 3.81 -3.46
N SER A 16 -3.81 4.22 -4.19
CA SER A 16 -5.17 4.31 -3.69
C SER A 16 -6.02 3.18 -4.24
N CYS A 17 -6.68 2.43 -3.36
CA CYS A 17 -7.61 1.40 -3.76
C CYS A 17 -8.86 2.01 -4.40
N ALA A 18 -9.17 1.66 -5.65
CA ALA A 18 -10.39 2.10 -6.31
C ALA A 18 -11.68 1.45 -5.75
N TYR A 19 -11.55 0.35 -4.99
CA TYR A 19 -12.69 -0.38 -4.41
C TYR A 19 -13.06 0.11 -3.02
N CYS A 20 -12.06 0.44 -2.21
CA CYS A 20 -12.26 0.80 -0.80
C CYS A 20 -11.80 2.24 -0.45
N GLY A 21 -11.21 2.98 -1.39
CA GLY A 21 -10.69 4.32 -1.16
C GLY A 21 -9.52 4.38 -0.17
N ALA A 22 -9.02 3.23 0.32
CA ALA A 22 -7.88 3.17 1.21
C ALA A 22 -6.62 3.64 0.49
N ARG A 23 -5.73 4.35 1.18
CA ARG A 23 -4.42 4.73 0.65
C ARG A 23 -3.35 3.91 1.35
N PHE A 24 -2.43 3.35 0.60
CA PHE A 24 -1.34 2.54 1.12
C PHE A 24 -0.07 2.83 0.34
N ARG A 25 1.09 2.65 0.98
CA ARG A 25 2.38 2.68 0.28
C ARG A 25 2.79 1.26 -0.07
N VAL A 26 3.35 1.10 -1.25
CA VAL A 26 3.91 -0.15 -1.76
C VAL A 26 5.41 0.04 -1.87
N LEU A 27 6.16 -0.78 -1.16
CA LEU A 27 7.62 -0.83 -1.21
C LEU A 27 8.00 -2.03 -2.07
N ALA A 28 8.42 -1.78 -3.29
CA ALA A 28 8.77 -2.81 -4.24
C ALA A 28 10.13 -2.50 -4.88
N GLN A 29 10.96 -3.50 -5.10
CA GLN A 29 12.15 -3.32 -5.92
C GLN A 29 11.72 -3.46 -7.38
N VAL A 30 11.35 -2.33 -8.00
CA VAL A 30 10.92 -2.31 -9.40
C VAL A 30 12.12 -2.70 -10.27
N ALA A 31 12.06 -3.90 -10.83
CA ALA A 31 12.97 -4.33 -11.89
C ALA A 31 12.29 -4.08 -13.23
N HIS A 32 13.10 -3.73 -14.23
CA HIS A 32 12.62 -3.51 -15.60
C HIS A 32 12.34 -4.83 -16.33
N GLU A 33 12.71 -5.99 -15.75
CA GLU A 33 12.83 -7.25 -16.47
C GLU A 33 12.09 -8.41 -15.76
N HIS A 34 11.03 -8.90 -16.42
CA HIS A 34 10.38 -10.21 -16.34
C HIS A 34 9.85 -10.76 -15.00
N GLN A 35 9.88 -10.03 -13.89
CA GLN A 35 9.27 -10.51 -12.65
C GLN A 35 7.96 -9.80 -12.31
N HIS A 36 6.86 -10.51 -12.53
CA HIS A 36 5.53 -10.06 -12.12
C HIS A 36 5.31 -10.39 -10.64
N ALA A 37 5.11 -9.34 -9.84
CA ALA A 37 4.66 -9.47 -8.47
C ALA A 37 3.21 -9.01 -8.34
N SER A 38 2.49 -9.55 -7.36
CA SER A 38 1.14 -9.10 -7.06
C SER A 38 1.00 -8.79 -5.58
N TYR A 39 0.22 -7.76 -5.25
CA TYR A 39 -0.05 -7.40 -3.86
C TYR A 39 -1.54 -7.20 -3.59
N PRO A 40 -2.03 -7.67 -2.43
CA PRO A 40 -3.39 -7.42 -2.00
C PRO A 40 -3.51 -6.07 -1.28
N CYS A 41 -4.65 -5.41 -1.43
CA CYS A 41 -5.04 -4.32 -0.56
C CYS A 41 -5.29 -4.87 0.86
N PRO A 42 -4.68 -4.31 1.91
CA PRO A 42 -4.83 -4.80 3.29
C PRO A 42 -6.24 -4.62 3.85
N GLU A 43 -7.06 -3.74 3.26
CA GLU A 43 -8.43 -3.47 3.74
C GLU A 43 -9.48 -4.33 3.01
N CYS A 44 -9.41 -4.43 1.67
CA CYS A 44 -10.42 -5.12 0.87
C CYS A 44 -9.95 -6.44 0.24
N GLY A 45 -8.66 -6.75 0.32
CA GLY A 45 -8.08 -7.94 -0.31
C GLY A 45 -7.95 -7.88 -1.83
N LYS A 46 -8.23 -6.73 -2.47
CA LYS A 46 -8.13 -6.58 -3.92
C LYS A 46 -6.66 -6.71 -4.37
N ARG A 47 -6.38 -7.62 -5.31
CA ARG A 47 -5.04 -7.84 -5.87
C ARG A 47 -4.74 -6.88 -7.00
N TYR A 48 -3.52 -6.36 -7.02
CA TYR A 48 -2.95 -5.52 -8.07
C TYR A 48 -1.62 -6.14 -8.52
N GLU A 49 -1.29 -6.00 -9.79
CA GLU A 49 -0.08 -6.56 -10.40
C GLU A 49 0.91 -5.44 -10.69
N ILE A 50 2.19 -5.69 -10.41
CA ILE A 50 3.32 -4.79 -10.69
C ILE A 50 4.56 -5.57 -11.12
N GLU A 51 5.51 -4.87 -11.71
CA GLU A 51 6.82 -5.41 -12.06
C GLU A 51 7.78 -5.18 -10.88
N ALA A 52 8.19 -6.26 -10.21
CA ALA A 52 9.09 -6.20 -9.07
C ALA A 52 9.91 -7.48 -8.91
N ASP A 53 11.18 -7.30 -8.55
CA ASP A 53 12.16 -8.37 -8.31
C ASP A 53 11.97 -9.09 -6.95
N ALA A 54 11.17 -8.51 -6.06
CA ALA A 54 10.85 -9.09 -4.76
C ALA A 54 9.36 -8.94 -4.43
N GLU A 55 8.89 -9.71 -3.45
CA GLU A 55 7.54 -9.56 -2.94
C GLU A 55 7.35 -8.14 -2.37
N PRO A 56 6.43 -7.34 -2.94
CA PRO A 56 6.23 -5.97 -2.52
C PRO A 56 5.59 -5.90 -1.14
N GLU A 57 6.14 -5.04 -0.28
CA GLU A 57 5.56 -4.77 1.02
C GLU A 57 4.47 -3.70 0.91
N VAL A 58 3.27 -4.01 1.41
CA VAL A 58 2.16 -3.06 1.43
C VAL A 58 1.94 -2.56 2.86
N GLN A 59 2.07 -1.25 3.04
CA GLN A 59 1.78 -0.60 4.32
C GLN A 59 0.59 0.34 4.18
N LEU A 60 -0.47 0.05 4.95
CA LEU A 60 -1.68 0.86 4.99
C LEU A 60 -1.39 2.24 5.60
N LEU A 61 -1.61 3.31 4.83
CA LEU A 61 -1.43 4.70 5.29
C LEU A 61 -2.75 5.29 5.79
N ARG A 62 -3.81 5.15 4.99
CA ARG A 62 -5.18 5.52 5.34
C ARG A 62 -6.07 4.31 5.20
N ARG A 63 -6.82 4.06 6.28
CA ARG A 63 -7.94 3.13 6.32
C ARG A 63 -9.00 3.50 5.27
N ARG A 64 -9.90 2.54 5.03
CA ARG A 64 -11.06 2.66 4.13
C ARG A 64 -11.78 4.01 4.23
N GLY A 65 -12.03 4.63 3.08
CA GLY A 65 -12.53 6.01 2.98
C GLY A 65 -13.83 6.18 2.22
N ASP A 66 -14.49 5.11 1.74
CA ASP A 66 -15.68 5.18 0.86
C ASP A 66 -16.94 5.80 1.50
N GLY A 67 -16.83 6.48 2.63
CA GLY A 67 -17.98 7.05 3.34
C GLY A 67 -18.99 6.02 3.86
N LYS A 68 -18.75 4.71 3.65
CA LYS A 68 -19.43 3.59 4.34
C LYS A 68 -18.69 3.23 5.64
N ASP A 69 -18.28 4.26 6.37
CA ASP A 69 -17.99 4.11 7.77
C ASP A 69 -19.36 4.36 8.44
N ASP A 70 -20.10 3.30 8.73
CA ASP A 70 -21.35 3.35 9.53
C ASP A 70 -21.10 3.84 10.97
N ARG A 71 -20.08 4.68 11.19
CA ARG A 71 -19.92 5.44 12.42
C ARG A 71 -20.82 6.65 12.33
N TYR A 72 -22.12 6.37 12.43
CA TYR A 72 -23.04 7.25 13.13
C TYR A 72 -22.43 7.51 14.51
N GLN A 73 -21.70 8.61 14.60
CA GLN A 73 -21.34 9.37 15.79
C GLN A 73 -21.56 8.60 17.10
N GLU A 74 -20.52 7.91 17.60
CA GLU A 74 -20.45 7.51 19.00
C GLU A 74 -20.20 8.78 19.84
N THR A 75 -21.21 9.64 19.89
CA THR A 75 -21.30 10.84 20.72
C THR A 75 -22.78 11.12 21.01
N MET A 76 -23.51 10.06 21.35
CA MET A 76 -24.78 10.19 22.04
C MET A 76 -24.61 9.64 23.46
N PHE A 77 -24.50 10.60 24.39
CA PHE A 77 -24.48 10.52 25.86
C PHE A 77 -23.13 10.27 26.53
#